data_AF-A0A937Z396-F1
#
_entry.id   AF-A0A937Z396-F1
#
_cell.length_a   1.000
_cell.length_b   1.000
_cell.length_c   1.000
_cell.angle_alpha   90.00
_cell.angle_beta   90.00
_cell.angle_gamma   90.00
#
_symmetry.space_group_name_H-M   'P 1'
#
loop_
_entity.id
_entity.type
_entity.pdbx_description
1 polymer ?
#
loop_
_entity_poly.entity_id
_entity_poly.type
_entity_poly.pdbx_seq_one_letter_code
_entity_poly.pdbx_strand_id
1 'polypeptide(L)'
;MLLPNLEWFTEGDARRAAGLVTEVWHKTRFSERQLAAALPGQTHRYLGFTSPGGLSPVANHERLAHFCGKSRARHTQDLIDLWLADPTLPRLSLQTHGRELSIPRWIACQNLDLYIGHLAESAYREAFSAHGIHLCPSQTEGFGHYINEARAIGALILTLDAPPMNELID
;
A
#
# COMPACT_ATOMS: atom_id res chain seq x y z
N MET A 1 -15.05 -13.79 16.79
CA MET A 1 -14.81 -13.39 15.38
C MET A 1 -13.47 -12.65 15.33
N LEU A 2 -12.65 -12.92 14.32
CA LEU A 2 -11.33 -12.31 14.11
C LEU A 2 -11.23 -11.75 12.68
N LEU A 3 -10.69 -10.53 12.52
CA LEU A 3 -10.36 -9.94 11.22
C LEU A 3 -8.85 -9.60 11.22
N PRO A 4 -7.97 -10.52 10.76
CA PRO A 4 -6.53 -10.35 10.92
C PRO A 4 -5.93 -9.47 9.82
N ASN A 5 -4.90 -8.71 10.19
CA ASN A 5 -3.92 -8.17 9.25
C ASN A 5 -2.80 -9.21 9.12
N LEU A 6 -2.82 -10.00 8.05
CA LEU A 6 -1.97 -11.20 7.92
C LEU A 6 -0.47 -10.88 8.06
N GLU A 7 -0.04 -9.72 7.59
CA GLU A 7 1.34 -9.25 7.68
C GLU A 7 1.84 -9.06 9.12
N TRP A 8 0.94 -9.01 10.09
CA TRP A 8 1.23 -8.96 11.53
C TRP A 8 0.73 -10.19 12.29
N PHE A 9 0.17 -11.19 11.60
CA PHE A 9 -0.48 -12.33 12.23
C PHE A 9 0.42 -13.56 12.19
N THR A 10 0.99 -13.91 13.34
CA THR A 10 1.94 -15.02 13.44
C THR A 10 1.25 -16.37 13.64
N GLU A 11 1.99 -17.47 13.46
CA GLU A 11 1.49 -18.80 13.82
C GLU A 11 1.14 -18.92 15.31
N GLY A 12 1.85 -18.19 16.18
CA GLY A 12 1.56 -18.15 17.61
C GLY A 12 0.19 -17.51 17.88
N ASP A 13 -0.16 -16.48 17.12
CA ASP A 13 -1.46 -15.82 17.20
C ASP A 13 -2.56 -16.72 16.66
N ALA A 14 -2.31 -17.46 15.57
CA ALA A 14 -3.21 -18.49 15.07
C ALA A 14 -3.52 -19.53 16.15
N ARG A 15 -2.49 -20.13 16.77
CA ARG A 15 -2.67 -21.13 17.83
C ARG A 15 -3.50 -20.60 19.01
N ARG A 16 -3.28 -19.35 19.43
CA ARG A 16 -4.08 -18.73 20.48
C ARG A 16 -5.52 -18.49 20.02
N ALA A 17 -5.72 -18.01 18.79
CA ALA A 17 -7.03 -17.72 18.23
C ALA A 17 -7.91 -18.96 18.09
N ALA A 18 -7.33 -20.14 17.80
CA ALA A 18 -8.08 -21.38 17.59
C ALA A 18 -9.04 -21.75 18.74
N GLY A 19 -8.71 -21.38 19.98
CA GLY A 19 -9.56 -21.59 21.15
C GLY A 19 -10.46 -20.40 21.52
N LEU A 20 -10.31 -19.25 20.85
CA LEU A 20 -10.95 -17.98 21.22
C LEU A 20 -12.00 -17.52 20.21
N VAL A 21 -11.92 -17.98 18.96
CA VAL A 21 -12.82 -17.56 17.89
C VAL A 21 -13.37 -18.74 17.10
N THR A 22 -14.63 -18.60 16.68
CA THR A 22 -15.32 -19.55 15.79
C THR A 22 -15.25 -19.15 14.32
N GLU A 23 -15.12 -17.85 14.04
CA GLU A 23 -15.08 -17.29 12.69
C GLU A 23 -13.85 -16.40 12.48
N VAL A 24 -13.23 -16.55 11.32
CA VAL A 24 -12.16 -15.69 10.80
C VAL A 24 -12.64 -15.04 9.51
N TRP A 25 -12.62 -13.72 9.48
CA TRP A 25 -13.08 -12.90 8.36
C TRP A 25 -11.87 -12.36 7.62
N HIS A 26 -11.92 -12.33 6.29
CA HIS A 26 -10.77 -12.01 5.45
C HIS A 26 -11.06 -10.84 4.50
N LYS A 27 -10.14 -9.88 4.51
CA LYS A 27 -10.12 -8.74 3.56
C LYS A 27 -9.60 -9.14 2.19
N THR A 28 -8.73 -10.16 2.14
CA THR A 28 -8.02 -10.64 0.95
C THR A 28 -8.18 -12.15 0.84
N ARG A 29 -8.19 -12.67 -0.39
CA ARG A 29 -8.21 -14.11 -0.64
C ARG A 29 -6.90 -14.76 -0.21
N PHE A 30 -5.79 -14.02 -0.27
CA PHE A 30 -4.51 -14.45 0.27
C PHE A 30 -4.58 -14.76 1.76
N SER A 31 -5.20 -13.88 2.55
CA SER A 31 -5.42 -14.13 3.98
C SER A 31 -6.29 -15.35 4.23
N GLU A 32 -7.35 -15.54 3.44
CA GLU A 32 -8.24 -16.70 3.53
C GLU A 32 -7.48 -18.01 3.27
N ARG A 33 -6.72 -18.09 2.17
CA ARG A 33 -5.94 -19.27 1.81
C ARG A 33 -4.90 -19.64 2.88
N GLN A 34 -4.19 -18.65 3.42
CA GLN A 34 -3.15 -18.88 4.42
C GLN A 34 -3.74 -19.35 5.76
N LEU A 35 -4.81 -18.69 6.22
CA LEU A 35 -5.37 -18.98 7.54
C LEU A 35 -6.34 -20.15 7.55
N ALA A 36 -6.99 -20.49 6.43
CA ALA A 36 -7.79 -21.72 6.35
C ALA A 36 -6.92 -22.98 6.60
N ALA A 37 -5.68 -22.97 6.14
CA ALA A 37 -4.72 -24.04 6.43
C ALA A 37 -4.26 -24.02 7.89
N ALA A 38 -4.05 -22.83 8.48
CA ALA A 38 -3.56 -22.68 9.85
C ALA A 38 -4.66 -22.88 10.93
N LEU A 39 -5.93 -22.67 10.58
CA LEU A 39 -7.09 -22.67 11.47
C LEU A 39 -8.23 -23.54 10.90
N PRO A 40 -7.98 -24.83 10.57
CA PRO A 40 -8.94 -25.66 9.83
C PRO A 40 -10.27 -25.93 10.57
N GLY A 41 -10.31 -25.69 11.89
CA GLY A 41 -11.52 -25.84 12.71
C GLY A 41 -12.41 -24.59 12.75
N GLN A 42 -11.99 -23.48 12.16
CA GLN A 42 -12.75 -22.23 12.14
C GLN A 42 -13.54 -22.07 10.84
N THR A 43 -14.61 -21.27 10.91
CA THR A 43 -15.32 -20.83 9.70
C THR A 43 -14.59 -19.65 9.07
N HIS A 44 -14.21 -19.77 7.79
CA HIS A 44 -13.53 -18.72 7.04
C HIS A 44 -14.53 -17.98 6.14
N ARG A 45 -14.54 -16.64 6.22
CA ARG A 45 -15.40 -15.80 5.37
C ARG A 45 -14.58 -14.72 4.67
N TYR A 46 -14.48 -14.79 3.35
CA TYR A 46 -14.03 -13.66 2.56
C TYR A 46 -15.13 -12.58 2.48
N LEU A 47 -14.80 -11.35 2.90
CA LEU A 47 -15.70 -10.20 2.84
C LEU A 47 -15.34 -9.22 1.74
N GLY A 48 -14.06 -9.19 1.34
CA GLY A 48 -13.47 -8.05 0.64
C GLY A 48 -13.23 -6.87 1.59
N PHE A 49 -12.80 -5.75 1.02
CA PHE A 49 -12.59 -4.49 1.75
C PHE A 49 -12.62 -3.30 0.79
N THR A 50 -12.76 -2.09 1.35
CA THR A 50 -12.68 -0.86 0.57
C THR A 50 -11.92 0.20 1.35
N SER A 51 -11.36 1.17 0.64
CA SER A 51 -10.76 2.38 1.22
C SER A 51 -11.83 3.46 1.44
N PRO A 52 -11.59 4.45 2.31
CA PRO A 52 -12.44 5.63 2.43
C PRO A 52 -12.65 6.33 1.08
N GLY A 53 -13.87 6.82 0.86
CA GLY A 53 -14.26 7.42 -0.42
C GLY A 53 -14.05 8.93 -0.53
N GLY A 54 -14.51 9.47 -1.66
CA GLY A 54 -14.57 10.90 -1.96
C GLY A 54 -13.29 11.49 -2.57
N LEU A 55 -12.35 10.65 -2.99
CA LEU A 55 -11.24 11.13 -3.79
C LEU A 55 -11.76 11.63 -5.14
N SER A 56 -11.19 12.73 -5.64
CA SER A 56 -11.48 13.23 -6.97
C SER A 56 -10.82 12.32 -8.01
N PRO A 57 -11.40 12.16 -9.21
CA PRO A 57 -10.74 11.51 -10.33
C PRO A 57 -9.38 12.14 -10.63
N VAL A 58 -8.49 11.35 -11.24
CA VAL A 58 -7.15 11.79 -11.66
C VAL A 58 -7.21 13.07 -12.50
N ALA A 59 -6.39 14.06 -12.14
CA ALA A 59 -6.24 15.30 -12.91
C ALA A 59 -5.24 15.18 -14.07
N ASN A 60 -4.18 14.35 -13.94
CA ASN A 60 -3.11 14.25 -14.93
C ASN A 60 -2.47 12.85 -14.97
N HIS A 61 -2.58 12.16 -16.11
CA HIS A 61 -2.06 10.80 -16.35
C HIS A 61 -0.57 10.71 -16.70
N GLU A 62 0.16 11.82 -16.70
CA GLU A 62 1.60 11.88 -17.00
C GLU A 62 2.47 12.06 -15.75
N ARG A 63 1.85 12.17 -14.57
CA ARG A 63 2.55 12.41 -13.30
C ARG A 63 2.59 11.16 -12.44
N LEU A 64 3.78 10.86 -11.91
CA LEU A 64 4.02 9.68 -11.08
C LEU A 64 3.95 10.01 -9.59
N ALA A 65 3.37 9.09 -8.83
CA ALA A 65 3.14 9.21 -7.40
C ALA A 65 3.55 7.95 -6.63
N HIS A 66 4.11 8.13 -5.44
CA HIS A 66 4.24 7.12 -4.40
C HIS A 66 3.82 7.72 -3.05
N PHE A 67 2.52 7.70 -2.77
CA PHE A 67 1.97 8.14 -1.49
C PHE A 67 1.70 6.92 -0.61
N CYS A 68 2.72 6.50 0.14
CA CYS A 68 2.62 5.35 1.02
C CYS A 68 2.52 5.75 2.49
N GLY A 69 1.86 4.90 3.28
CA GLY A 69 1.91 4.99 4.74
C GLY A 69 3.31 4.73 5.32
N LYS A 70 3.39 4.54 6.63
CA LYS A 70 4.66 4.40 7.38
C LYS A 70 5.38 3.04 7.21
N SER A 71 4.90 2.17 6.33
CA SER A 71 5.41 0.79 6.25
C SER A 71 6.73 0.72 5.49
N ARG A 72 7.70 -0.03 6.02
CA ARG A 72 8.97 -0.35 5.31
C ARG A 72 8.77 -1.29 4.13
N ALA A 73 7.69 -2.08 4.14
CA ALA A 73 7.41 -3.05 3.09
C ALA A 73 6.97 -2.39 1.77
N ARG A 74 7.07 -1.06 1.63
CA ARG A 74 6.63 -0.27 0.48
C ARG A 74 7.74 0.01 -0.53
N HIS A 75 8.97 -0.44 -0.26
CA HIS A 75 10.15 -0.22 -1.11
C HIS A 75 10.38 1.27 -1.46
N THR A 76 10.03 2.16 -0.54
CA THR A 76 10.17 3.61 -0.73
C THR A 76 11.64 4.01 -0.88
N GLN A 77 12.57 3.35 -0.16
CA GLN A 77 14.00 3.60 -0.33
C GLN A 77 14.47 3.19 -1.73
N ASP A 78 14.03 2.02 -2.22
CA ASP A 78 14.42 1.52 -3.55
C ASP A 78 13.97 2.49 -4.66
N LEU A 79 12.77 3.07 -4.53
CA LEU A 79 12.31 4.13 -5.44
C LEU A 79 13.17 5.39 -5.35
N ILE A 80 13.54 5.82 -4.14
CA ILE A 80 14.42 6.99 -3.97
C ILE A 80 15.78 6.71 -4.61
N ASP A 81 16.39 5.57 -4.33
CA ASP A 81 17.71 5.20 -4.84
C ASP A 81 17.70 5.12 -6.38
N LEU A 82 16.64 4.56 -6.96
CA LEU A 82 16.44 4.52 -8.41
C LEU A 82 16.32 5.92 -9.01
N TRP A 83 15.53 6.81 -8.41
CA TRP A 83 15.36 8.18 -8.91
C TRP A 83 16.60 9.05 -8.72
N LEU A 84 17.39 8.78 -7.69
CA LEU A 84 18.69 9.41 -7.48
C LEU A 84 19.73 8.95 -8.50
N ALA A 85 19.66 7.68 -8.92
CA ALA A 85 20.58 7.10 -9.88
C ALA A 85 20.33 7.56 -11.33
N ASP A 86 19.09 7.88 -11.69
CA ASP A 86 18.70 8.28 -13.05
C ASP A 86 17.81 9.53 -13.09
N PRO A 87 18.42 10.73 -13.29
CA PRO A 87 17.68 11.98 -13.46
C PRO A 87 16.85 12.06 -14.75
N THR A 88 16.99 11.13 -15.70
CA THR A 88 16.20 11.10 -16.93
C THR A 88 14.80 10.53 -16.71
N LEU A 89 14.59 9.84 -15.58
CA LEU A 89 13.28 9.35 -15.17
C LEU A 89 12.28 10.50 -15.01
N PRO A 90 10.99 10.25 -15.28
CA PRO A 90 9.96 11.26 -15.13
C PRO A 90 9.82 11.71 -13.67
N ARG A 91 9.26 12.89 -13.47
CA ARG A 91 9.08 13.47 -12.14
C ARG A 91 8.20 12.58 -11.25
N LEU A 92 8.70 12.25 -10.07
CA LEU A 92 8.03 11.45 -9.06
C LEU A 92 7.72 12.30 -7.82
N SER A 93 6.44 12.32 -7.43
CA SER A 93 5.99 12.83 -6.14
C SER A 93 5.92 11.70 -5.13
N LEU A 94 6.64 11.82 -4.02
CA LEU A 94 6.78 10.74 -3.06
C LEU A 94 6.54 11.24 -1.64
N GLN A 95 5.59 10.61 -0.93
CA GLN A 95 5.37 10.86 0.49
C GLN A 95 6.14 9.86 1.34
N THR A 96 6.86 10.35 2.35
CA THR A 96 7.57 9.53 3.33
C THR A 96 7.48 10.13 4.71
N HIS A 97 7.68 9.32 5.75
CA HIS A 97 7.73 9.79 7.15
C HIS A 97 9.16 9.97 7.68
N GLY A 98 10.18 9.80 6.82
CA GLY A 98 11.57 10.24 7.04
C GLY A 98 12.39 9.53 8.14
N ARG A 99 11.77 8.78 9.05
CA ARG A 99 12.48 8.18 10.20
C ARG A 99 13.45 7.05 9.83
N GLU A 100 13.31 6.47 8.66
CA GLU A 100 13.97 5.21 8.30
C GLU A 100 14.56 5.23 6.88
N LEU A 101 14.52 6.38 6.22
CA LEU A 101 15.03 6.54 4.86
C LEU A 101 16.35 7.31 4.85
N SER A 102 17.28 6.82 4.05
CA SER A 102 18.54 7.48 3.73
C SER A 102 18.27 8.51 2.65
N ILE A 103 17.81 9.70 3.08
CA ILE A 103 17.59 10.84 2.18
C ILE A 103 18.82 11.75 2.27
N PRO A 104 19.64 11.87 1.20
CA PRO A 104 20.73 12.83 1.17
C PRO A 104 20.24 14.23 1.59
N ARG A 105 20.94 14.84 2.56
CA ARG A 105 20.53 16.13 3.17
C ARG A 105 20.42 17.29 2.17
N TRP A 106 20.99 17.14 0.98
CA TRP A 106 21.09 18.16 -0.05
C TRP A 106 20.14 17.92 -1.23
N ILE A 107 19.23 16.94 -1.19
CA ILE A 107 18.37 16.63 -2.34
C ILE A 107 17.69 17.90 -2.85
N ALA A 108 18.19 18.32 -4.01
CA ALA A 108 17.58 19.15 -5.01
C ALA A 108 17.61 18.33 -6.31
N CYS A 109 17.07 17.09 -6.28
CA CYS A 109 16.91 16.33 -7.52
C CYS A 109 15.84 16.99 -8.37
N GLN A 110 16.13 17.17 -9.66
CA GLN A 110 15.22 17.88 -10.57
C GLN A 110 13.92 17.12 -10.83
N ASN A 111 13.88 15.81 -10.58
CA ASN A 111 12.76 14.92 -10.88
C ASN A 111 12.19 14.18 -9.66
N LEU A 112 12.48 14.62 -8.42
CA LEU A 112 11.94 14.00 -7.20
C LEU A 112 11.37 15.05 -6.25
N ASP A 113 10.05 15.04 -6.07
CA ASP A 113 9.32 15.90 -5.14
C ASP A 113 9.00 15.11 -3.86
N LEU A 114 9.60 15.50 -2.73
CA LEU A 114 9.47 14.79 -1.45
C LEU A 114 8.49 15.49 -0.50
N TYR A 115 7.45 14.76 -0.10
CA TYR A 115 6.53 15.15 0.96
C TYR A 115 6.93 14.43 2.25
N ILE A 116 7.64 15.12 3.14
CA ILE A 116 8.16 14.52 4.39
C ILE A 116 7.18 14.77 5.55
N GLY A 117 6.73 13.69 6.17
CA GLY A 117 5.87 13.68 7.33
C GLY A 117 4.40 13.46 7.01
N HIS A 118 3.57 13.87 7.97
CA HIS A 118 2.13 13.75 7.84
C HIS A 118 1.58 14.86 6.94
N LEU A 119 0.84 14.47 5.91
CA LEU A 119 0.00 15.37 5.13
C LEU A 119 -1.39 15.41 5.76
N ALA A 120 -1.92 16.61 5.97
CA ALA A 120 -3.32 16.78 6.34
C ALA A 120 -4.22 16.16 5.26
N GLU A 121 -5.39 15.65 5.65
CA GLU A 121 -6.25 14.87 4.77
C GLU A 121 -6.57 15.59 3.44
N SER A 122 -6.93 16.88 3.48
CA SER A 122 -7.20 17.64 2.26
C SER A 122 -5.99 17.73 1.33
N ALA A 123 -4.81 18.03 1.89
CA ALA A 123 -3.56 18.11 1.14
C ALA A 123 -3.14 16.75 0.58
N TYR A 124 -3.36 15.66 1.33
CA TYR A 124 -3.15 14.30 0.83
C TYR A 124 -4.05 14.03 -0.37
N ARG A 125 -5.36 14.29 -0.26
CA ARG A 125 -6.33 13.99 -1.33
C ARG A 125 -6.05 14.79 -2.60
N GLU A 126 -5.73 16.07 -2.46
CA GLU A 126 -5.33 16.94 -3.56
C GLU A 126 -4.05 16.43 -4.22
N ALA A 127 -3.00 16.19 -3.43
CA ALA A 127 -1.74 15.69 -3.96
C ALA A 127 -1.90 14.30 -4.61
N PHE A 128 -2.67 13.40 -4.00
CA PHE A 128 -2.92 12.05 -4.48
C PHE A 128 -3.62 12.06 -5.85
N SER A 129 -4.75 12.79 -5.97
CA SER A 129 -5.53 12.85 -7.22
C SER A 129 -4.87 13.70 -8.33
N ALA A 130 -3.85 14.50 -8.00
CA ALA A 130 -3.06 15.24 -9.00
C ALA A 130 -2.16 14.33 -9.85
N HIS A 131 -2.00 13.05 -9.49
CA HIS A 131 -1.13 12.09 -10.16
C HIS A 131 -1.95 10.93 -10.72
N GLY A 132 -1.69 10.56 -11.96
CA GLY A 132 -2.43 9.50 -12.64
C GLY A 132 -1.67 8.21 -12.82
N ILE A 133 -0.42 8.15 -12.37
CA ILE A 133 0.38 6.93 -12.33
C ILE A 133 0.84 6.72 -10.89
N HIS A 134 0.41 5.63 -10.25
CA HIS A 134 0.76 5.30 -8.87
C HIS A 134 1.71 4.11 -8.82
N LEU A 135 2.91 4.35 -8.29
CA LEU A 135 3.89 3.32 -8.00
C LEU A 135 3.59 2.72 -6.63
N CYS A 136 3.18 1.47 -6.65
CA CYS A 136 2.78 0.71 -5.49
C CYS A 136 3.64 -0.54 -5.27
N PRO A 137 4.97 -0.45 -5.11
CA PRO A 137 5.85 -1.62 -5.00
C PRO A 137 5.82 -2.23 -3.59
N SER A 138 4.64 -2.47 -3.02
CA SER A 138 4.54 -3.15 -1.74
C SER A 138 5.00 -4.61 -1.85
N GLN A 139 5.83 -5.07 -0.92
CA GLN A 139 6.15 -6.48 -0.73
C GLN A 139 5.03 -7.23 -0.02
N THR A 140 4.35 -6.59 0.93
CA THR A 140 3.22 -7.16 1.65
C THR A 140 2.22 -6.10 2.08
N GLU A 141 0.95 -6.49 2.15
CA GLU A 141 -0.17 -5.65 2.51
C GLU A 141 -1.19 -6.45 3.32
N GLY A 142 -1.86 -5.80 4.27
CA GLY A 142 -3.05 -6.38 4.90
C GLY A 142 -4.29 -6.30 4.01
N PHE A 143 -4.32 -5.32 3.10
CA PHE A 143 -5.33 -5.18 2.05
C PHE A 143 -4.74 -4.51 0.81
N GLY A 144 -4.08 -3.36 0.97
CA GLY A 144 -3.62 -2.53 -0.16
C GLY A 144 -4.42 -1.24 -0.31
N HIS A 145 -4.62 -0.50 0.78
CA HIS A 145 -5.47 0.71 0.78
C HIS A 145 -5.07 1.73 -0.28
N TYR A 146 -3.78 2.07 -0.36
CA TYR A 146 -3.30 3.08 -1.31
C TYR A 146 -3.35 2.61 -2.77
N ILE A 147 -3.28 1.29 -3.02
CA ILE A 147 -3.55 0.69 -4.33
C ILE A 147 -5.02 0.88 -4.68
N ASN A 148 -5.92 0.50 -3.76
CA ASN A 148 -7.36 0.62 -3.98
C ASN A 148 -7.83 2.08 -4.09
N GLU A 149 -7.20 3.01 -3.38
CA GLU A 149 -7.41 4.46 -3.55
C GLU A 149 -7.00 4.93 -4.95
N ALA A 150 -5.84 4.47 -5.45
CA ALA A 150 -5.40 4.77 -6.82
C ALA A 150 -6.37 4.21 -7.86
N ARG A 151 -6.92 3.00 -7.64
CA ARG A 151 -7.97 2.43 -8.51
C ARG A 151 -9.22 3.30 -8.52
N ALA A 152 -9.66 3.73 -7.33
CA ALA A 152 -10.90 4.48 -7.17
C ALA A 152 -10.88 5.84 -7.89
N ILE A 153 -9.70 6.43 -8.07
CA ILE A 153 -9.54 7.70 -8.82
C ILE A 153 -9.32 7.50 -10.32
N GLY A 154 -9.21 6.25 -10.80
CA GLY A 154 -8.94 5.94 -12.20
C GLY A 154 -7.47 6.07 -12.61
N ALA A 155 -6.53 5.94 -11.66
CA ALA A 155 -5.10 5.98 -11.98
C ALA A 155 -4.61 4.67 -12.59
N LEU A 156 -3.55 4.77 -13.40
CA LEU A 156 -2.71 3.64 -13.76
C LEU A 156 -1.87 3.23 -12.56
N ILE A 157 -1.81 1.93 -12.25
CA ILE A 157 -1.11 1.40 -11.08
C ILE A 157 0.01 0.49 -11.53
N LEU A 158 1.21 0.70 -10.99
CA LEU A 158 2.33 -0.22 -11.12
C LEU A 158 2.59 -0.84 -9.75
N THR A 159 2.36 -2.14 -9.61
CA THR A 159 2.60 -2.88 -8.36
C THR A 159 3.35 -4.17 -8.66
N LEU A 160 3.88 -4.81 -7.60
CA LEU A 160 4.43 -6.15 -7.71
C LEU A 160 3.31 -7.17 -7.95
N ASP A 161 3.57 -8.16 -8.80
CA ASP A 161 2.72 -9.34 -8.95
C ASP A 161 2.93 -10.31 -7.79
N ALA A 162 2.46 -9.88 -6.62
CA ALA A 162 2.51 -10.64 -5.39
C ALA A 162 1.21 -10.42 -4.60
N PRO A 163 0.72 -11.44 -3.87
CA PRO A 163 -0.45 -11.25 -3.01
C PRO A 163 -0.17 -10.35 -1.78
N PRO A 164 -1.17 -9.59 -1.32
CA PRO A 164 -2.51 -9.45 -1.91
C PRO A 164 -2.59 -8.35 -2.97
N MET A 165 -1.49 -7.68 -3.33
CA MET A 165 -1.49 -6.56 -4.26
C MET A 165 -2.09 -6.92 -5.62
N ASN A 166 -1.75 -8.10 -6.14
CA ASN A 166 -2.28 -8.59 -7.40
C ASN A 166 -3.78 -8.97 -7.35
N GLU A 167 -4.40 -9.08 -6.18
CA GLU A 167 -5.85 -9.28 -6.07
C GLU A 167 -6.64 -7.98 -6.33
N LEU A 168 -5.94 -6.84 -6.39
CA LEU A 168 -6.52 -5.53 -6.63
C LEU A 168 -6.36 -5.06 -8.08
N ILE A 169 -5.59 -5.72 -8.92
CA ILE A 169 -5.30 -5.24 -10.29
C ILE A 169 -5.55 -6.35 -11.31
N ASP A 170 -5.82 -5.97 -12.56
CA ASP A 170 -6.15 -6.87 -13.67
C ASP A 170 -5.01 -6.89 -14.71
#